data_AF-A0A6V8N3E3-F1
#
_entry.id   AF-A0A6V8N3E3-F1
#
_cell.length_a   1.000
_cell.length_b   1.000
_cell.length_c   1.000
_cell.angle_alpha   90.00
_cell.angle_beta   90.00
_cell.angle_gamma   90.00
#
_symmetry.space_group_name_H-M   'P 1'
#
loop_
_entity.id
_entity.type
_entity.pdbx_description
1 polymer ?
#
loop_
_entity_poly.entity_id
_entity_poly.type
_entity_poly.pdbx_seq_one_letter_code
_entity_poly.pdbx_strand_id
1 'polypeptide(L)'
;MLIAAHLALSRNRDTAPRMWQGLSLMCDFARDHWREADWSIWEIRGEPRHYVHSKSMCWVTLDRGLRIARHLWLPPGVGWEAARAEIGSEVQSRGWSETRQAYTMWYDCDTLDGSALLMSISDFIPYDDPRMLATVEALRMDLTEDGFLYRYRTDDGLPGRDGTFLACTLWLITNLAKQGEIEEADLLLGRVNQVGGHLHLLAEEYDPIWQEQLGNFPQAFSHEAYIVAATALANAKADERRRPEPPELFLPEAPHGKAAATPQQLARLLAEVARDHAEEGHPDYGRLARAGMRERLAEALASLVAFDLDSLQDVAERTSYWCNLHALVVIHAVLALKPRVSVKEIPKFYRKAGCRIGREEYSAEAILHGILRGNRPAPGWLLPPLPPGDPRLHRSIRPSDPRVLFAVHTATASSPPITVLTPATLEADLSSALRRYLGREARLDLAERKLTLPRIFKWFDDPGRTAHDVAVFVAGYTDADTAREIREHPESFQLEYAQYDWRLTPRRR
;
A
#
# COMPACT_ATOMS: atom_id res chain seq x y z
N MET A 1 14.50 -26.36 -0.88
CA MET A 1 14.60 -27.80 -0.52
C MET A 1 13.87 -28.14 0.78
N LEU A 2 14.23 -27.52 1.92
CA LEU A 2 13.59 -27.80 3.22
C LEU A 2 12.06 -27.62 3.24
N ILE A 3 11.53 -26.60 2.56
CA ILE A 3 10.07 -26.39 2.39
C ILE A 3 9.43 -27.61 1.73
N ALA A 4 9.97 -28.07 0.60
CA ALA A 4 9.45 -29.22 -0.13
C ALA A 4 9.55 -30.52 0.69
N ALA A 5 10.65 -30.74 1.40
CA ALA A 5 10.82 -31.90 2.29
C ALA A 5 9.78 -31.90 3.42
N HIS A 6 9.54 -30.74 4.04
CA HIS A 6 8.51 -30.60 5.07
C HIS A 6 7.10 -30.87 4.53
N LEU A 7 6.78 -30.38 3.33
CA LEU A 7 5.48 -30.61 2.67
C LEU A 7 5.29 -32.08 2.25
N ALA A 8 6.35 -32.77 1.83
CA ALA A 8 6.27 -34.20 1.51
C ALA A 8 5.96 -35.02 2.77
N LEU A 9 6.63 -34.71 3.88
CA LEU A 9 6.42 -35.35 5.18
C LEU A 9 5.04 -35.08 5.77
N SER A 10 4.54 -33.85 5.68
CA SER A 10 3.18 -33.53 6.15
C SER A 10 2.08 -34.27 5.39
N ARG A 11 2.42 -34.87 4.23
CA ARG A 11 1.57 -35.75 3.43
C ARG A 11 1.91 -37.24 3.60
N ASN A 12 2.58 -37.60 4.69
CA ASN A 12 3.00 -38.97 5.04
C ASN A 12 3.83 -39.66 3.93
N ARG A 13 4.69 -38.91 3.24
CA ARG A 13 5.66 -39.50 2.33
C ARG A 13 6.95 -39.80 3.06
N ASP A 14 7.50 -40.99 2.84
CA ASP A 14 8.73 -41.43 3.49
C ASP A 14 9.94 -40.57 3.10
N THR A 15 10.84 -40.36 4.06
CA THR A 15 12.11 -39.68 3.84
C THR A 15 13.27 -40.62 4.08
N ALA A 16 14.08 -40.84 3.06
CA ALA A 16 15.28 -41.66 3.18
C ALA A 16 16.24 -41.06 4.23
N PRO A 17 16.91 -41.86 5.07
CA PRO A 17 17.86 -41.37 6.07
C PRO A 17 18.97 -40.46 5.51
N ARG A 18 19.43 -40.73 4.28
CA ARG A 18 20.40 -39.87 3.57
C ARG A 18 19.88 -38.46 3.30
N MET A 19 18.56 -38.32 3.08
CA MET A 19 17.95 -37.01 2.90
C MET A 19 18.03 -36.19 4.17
N TRP A 20 17.73 -36.78 5.34
CA TRP A 20 17.85 -36.08 6.62
C TRP A 20 19.26 -35.54 6.88
N GLN A 21 20.29 -36.34 6.56
CA GLN A 21 21.68 -35.90 6.68
C GLN A 21 21.96 -34.66 5.82
N GLY A 22 21.53 -34.65 4.55
CA GLY A 22 21.67 -33.49 3.67
C GLY A 22 20.90 -32.26 4.15
N LEU A 23 19.66 -32.45 4.62
CA LEU A 23 18.85 -31.37 5.17
C LEU A 23 19.49 -30.77 6.44
N SER A 24 20.08 -31.61 7.29
CA SER A 24 20.77 -31.18 8.50
C SER A 24 22.01 -30.33 8.18
N LEU A 25 22.78 -30.72 7.17
CA LEU A 25 23.93 -29.93 6.70
C LEU A 25 23.51 -28.53 6.22
N MET A 26 22.37 -28.42 5.53
CA MET A 26 21.83 -27.11 5.12
C MET A 26 21.40 -26.25 6.32
N CYS A 27 20.80 -26.87 7.35
CA CYS A 27 20.43 -26.18 8.58
C CYS A 27 21.66 -25.73 9.37
N ASP A 28 22.70 -26.56 9.49
CA ASP A 28 23.96 -26.19 10.12
C ASP A 28 24.63 -25.03 9.37
N PHE A 29 24.67 -25.08 8.04
CA PHE A 29 25.18 -23.98 7.22
C PHE A 29 24.40 -22.68 7.46
N ALA A 30 23.07 -22.74 7.47
CA ALA A 30 22.24 -21.57 7.76
C ALA A 30 22.48 -21.01 9.17
N ARG A 31 22.65 -21.87 10.19
CA ARG A 31 22.98 -21.47 11.56
C ARG A 31 24.32 -20.73 11.61
N ASP A 32 25.33 -21.22 10.90
CA ASP A 32 26.70 -20.74 11.01
C ASP A 32 26.95 -19.47 10.18
N HIS A 33 26.29 -19.34 9.02
CA HIS A 33 26.60 -18.30 8.03
C HIS A 33 25.55 -17.19 7.89
N TRP A 34 24.39 -17.25 8.57
CA TRP A 34 23.33 -16.25 8.35
C TRP A 34 23.77 -14.80 8.63
N ARG A 35 24.80 -14.58 9.45
CA ARG A 35 25.34 -13.23 9.74
C ARG A 35 26.23 -12.66 8.64
N GLU A 36 26.57 -13.44 7.62
CA GLU A 36 27.40 -12.95 6.51
C GLU A 36 26.55 -12.11 5.55
N ALA A 37 27.15 -11.14 4.86
CA ALA A 37 26.46 -10.41 3.80
C ALA A 37 26.46 -11.23 2.49
N ASP A 38 25.44 -11.05 1.64
CA ASP A 38 25.28 -11.78 0.38
C ASP A 38 24.79 -10.86 -0.76
N TRP A 39 24.43 -11.43 -1.91
CA TRP A 39 24.02 -10.72 -3.13
C TRP A 39 22.55 -10.87 -3.49
N SER A 40 21.68 -11.22 -2.53
CA SER A 40 20.25 -11.47 -2.75
C SER A 40 19.95 -12.67 -3.66
N ILE A 41 18.66 -13.01 -3.74
CA ILE A 41 18.05 -13.88 -4.75
C ILE A 41 18.26 -13.36 -6.17
N TRP A 42 18.41 -12.04 -6.32
CA TRP A 42 18.57 -11.36 -7.61
C TRP A 42 20.02 -11.32 -8.11
N GLU A 43 20.97 -11.82 -7.33
CA GLU A 43 22.40 -11.78 -7.64
C GLU A 43 22.93 -10.38 -7.99
N ILE A 44 22.53 -9.37 -7.21
CA ILE A 44 22.85 -7.95 -7.44
C ILE A 44 24.36 -7.76 -7.68
N ARG A 45 24.74 -7.03 -8.75
CA ARG A 45 26.14 -6.79 -9.11
C ARG A 45 26.70 -5.58 -8.35
N GLY A 46 26.72 -5.68 -7.03
CA GLY A 46 27.22 -4.64 -6.13
C GLY A 46 27.81 -5.20 -4.84
N GLU A 47 28.04 -4.30 -3.87
CA GLU A 47 28.54 -4.68 -2.55
C GLU A 47 27.55 -5.64 -1.84
N PRO A 48 28.06 -6.69 -1.18
CA PRO A 48 27.20 -7.60 -0.45
C PRO A 48 26.50 -6.90 0.72
N ARG A 49 25.24 -7.25 0.97
CA ARG A 49 24.40 -6.65 2.03
C ARG A 49 23.64 -7.71 2.82
N HIS A 50 23.02 -7.31 3.93
CA HIS A 50 22.10 -8.17 4.67
C HIS A 50 20.69 -8.08 4.08
N TYR A 51 20.45 -8.80 2.99
CA TYR A 51 19.15 -8.83 2.30
C TYR A 51 18.07 -9.50 3.16
N VAL A 52 16.91 -8.87 3.28
CA VAL A 52 15.79 -9.35 4.12
C VAL A 52 15.36 -10.74 3.68
N HIS A 53 15.18 -10.95 2.38
CA HIS A 53 14.83 -12.25 1.83
C HIS A 53 15.84 -13.33 2.22
N SER A 54 17.14 -13.08 2.05
CA SER A 54 18.19 -14.06 2.36
C SER A 54 18.15 -14.46 3.84
N LYS A 55 17.99 -13.50 4.75
CA LYS A 55 17.88 -13.76 6.20
C LYS A 55 16.59 -14.49 6.56
N SER A 56 15.46 -14.12 5.97
CA SER A 56 14.21 -14.87 6.10
C SER A 56 14.35 -16.32 5.62
N MET A 57 15.10 -16.58 4.56
CA MET A 57 15.30 -17.95 4.08
C MET A 57 16.24 -18.79 4.96
N CYS A 58 17.23 -18.17 5.63
CA CYS A 58 17.98 -18.84 6.70
C CYS A 58 17.05 -19.23 7.86
N TRP A 59 16.15 -18.34 8.27
CA TRP A 59 15.13 -18.64 9.29
C TRP A 59 14.21 -19.79 8.87
N VAL A 60 13.69 -19.76 7.63
CA VAL A 60 12.79 -20.80 7.11
C VAL A 60 13.50 -22.14 7.05
N THR A 61 14.78 -22.15 6.68
CA THR A 61 15.61 -23.37 6.67
C THR A 61 15.66 -24.01 8.05
N LEU A 62 15.93 -23.22 9.10
CA LEU A 62 15.96 -23.73 10.48
C LEU A 62 14.56 -24.12 11.00
N ASP A 63 13.53 -23.33 10.69
CA ASP A 63 12.13 -23.64 11.05
C ASP A 63 11.69 -24.99 10.49
N ARG A 64 11.90 -25.20 9.19
CA ARG A 64 11.54 -26.46 8.54
C ARG A 64 12.42 -27.60 9.03
N GLY A 65 13.71 -27.38 9.28
CA GLY A 65 14.60 -28.37 9.90
C GLY A 65 14.09 -28.86 11.26
N LEU A 66 13.68 -27.94 12.14
CA LEU A 66 13.10 -28.26 13.46
C LEU A 66 11.78 -29.03 13.35
N ARG A 67 10.89 -28.64 12.42
CA ARG A 67 9.62 -29.35 12.18
C ARG A 67 9.83 -30.75 11.64
N ILE A 68 10.79 -30.92 10.72
CA ILE A 68 11.15 -32.23 10.16
C ILE A 68 11.76 -33.13 11.24
N ALA A 69 12.70 -32.61 12.04
CA ALA A 69 13.29 -33.34 13.18
C ALA A 69 12.20 -33.89 14.11
N ARG A 70 11.24 -33.02 14.48
CA ARG A 70 10.09 -33.39 15.33
C ARG A 70 9.22 -34.46 14.69
N HIS A 71 8.87 -34.32 13.41
CA HIS A 71 8.01 -35.27 12.71
C HIS A 71 8.67 -36.65 12.58
N LEU A 72 9.99 -36.69 12.39
CA LEU A 72 10.78 -37.92 12.26
C LEU A 72 11.28 -38.50 13.58
N TRP A 73 10.98 -37.85 14.72
CA TRP A 73 11.50 -38.23 16.04
C TRP A 73 13.05 -38.26 16.09
N LEU A 74 13.67 -37.34 15.36
CA LEU A 74 15.13 -37.17 15.31
C LEU A 74 15.54 -35.95 16.14
N PRO A 75 16.75 -35.96 16.75
CA PRO A 75 17.26 -34.78 17.44
C PRO A 75 17.56 -33.67 16.42
N PRO A 76 17.17 -32.41 16.68
CA PRO A 76 17.59 -31.29 15.85
C PRO A 76 19.09 -31.01 16.05
N GLY A 77 19.72 -30.34 15.08
CA GLY A 77 21.11 -29.91 15.22
C GLY A 77 21.28 -28.86 16.33
N VAL A 78 22.50 -28.81 16.89
CA VAL A 78 22.83 -27.96 18.03
C VAL A 78 22.63 -26.48 17.66
N GLY A 79 21.93 -25.73 18.52
CA GLY A 79 21.76 -24.28 18.37
C GLY A 79 20.76 -23.84 17.29
N TRP A 80 20.10 -24.75 16.56
CA TRP A 80 19.14 -24.40 15.52
C TRP A 80 17.98 -23.54 16.05
N GLU A 81 17.43 -23.89 17.21
CA GLU A 81 16.30 -23.17 17.81
C GLU A 81 16.69 -21.75 18.23
N ALA A 82 17.85 -21.59 18.86
CA ALA A 82 18.39 -20.29 19.25
C ALA A 82 18.67 -19.40 18.03
N ALA A 83 19.34 -19.94 17.01
CA ALA A 83 19.62 -19.19 15.77
C ALA A 83 18.33 -18.81 15.04
N ARG A 84 17.33 -19.70 14.96
CA ARG A 84 16.02 -19.38 14.39
C ARG A 84 15.36 -18.22 15.15
N ALA A 85 15.36 -18.25 16.48
CA ALA A 85 14.77 -17.16 17.27
C ALA A 85 15.50 -15.83 17.03
N GLU A 86 16.82 -15.86 16.98
CA GLU A 86 17.67 -14.68 16.75
C GLU A 86 17.44 -14.07 15.37
N ILE A 87 17.52 -14.87 14.30
CA ILE A 87 17.28 -14.40 12.93
C ILE A 87 15.88 -13.79 12.83
N GLY A 88 14.88 -14.44 13.42
CA GLY A 88 13.49 -13.97 13.39
C GLY A 88 13.32 -12.59 14.03
N SER A 89 14.00 -12.37 15.16
CA SER A 89 14.00 -11.07 15.84
C SER A 89 14.75 -10.01 15.03
N GLU A 90 15.88 -10.37 14.43
CA GLU A 90 16.69 -9.42 13.66
C GLU A 90 15.99 -8.98 12.36
N VAL A 91 15.42 -9.91 11.60
CA VAL A 91 14.65 -9.60 10.39
C VAL A 91 13.46 -8.69 10.72
N GLN A 92 12.73 -8.97 11.79
CA GLN A 92 11.55 -8.17 12.18
C GLN A 92 11.89 -6.76 12.67
N SER A 93 13.10 -6.53 13.15
CA SER A 93 13.54 -5.23 13.68
C SER A 93 14.30 -4.40 12.64
N ARG A 94 15.25 -5.02 11.93
CA ARG A 94 16.14 -4.33 10.97
C ARG A 94 15.65 -4.40 9.53
N GLY A 95 14.83 -5.38 9.19
CA GLY A 95 14.22 -5.51 7.86
C GLY A 95 12.95 -4.67 7.67
N TRP A 96 12.44 -4.05 8.74
CA TRP A 96 11.23 -3.21 8.71
C TRP A 96 11.60 -1.72 8.62
N SER A 97 11.10 -1.02 7.60
CA SER A 97 11.22 0.44 7.53
C SER A 97 10.01 1.12 8.16
N GLU A 98 10.24 1.90 9.23
CA GLU A 98 9.20 2.72 9.84
C GLU A 98 8.75 3.88 8.94
N THR A 99 9.60 4.34 8.01
CA THR A 99 9.24 5.39 7.07
C THR A 99 8.31 4.85 5.98
N ARG A 100 8.65 3.68 5.44
CA ARG A 100 7.91 3.05 4.33
C ARG A 100 6.72 2.22 4.80
N GLN A 101 6.71 1.83 6.08
CA GLN A 101 5.78 0.88 6.67
C GLN A 101 5.73 -0.42 5.86
N ALA A 102 6.90 -0.97 5.56
CA ALA A 102 7.07 -2.18 4.76
C ALA A 102 8.38 -2.89 5.08
N TYR A 103 8.43 -4.20 4.80
CA TYR A 103 9.69 -4.92 4.69
C TYR A 103 10.46 -4.46 3.45
N THR A 104 11.75 -4.20 3.62
CA THR A 104 12.61 -3.61 2.59
C THR A 104 13.60 -4.61 2.01
N MET A 105 14.39 -4.18 1.02
CA MET A 105 15.30 -5.03 0.26
C MET A 105 16.42 -5.61 1.13
N TRP A 106 17.03 -4.78 1.97
CA TRP A 106 18.06 -5.15 2.93
C TRP A 106 17.91 -4.36 4.22
N TYR A 107 18.61 -4.77 5.27
CA TYR A 107 18.50 -4.14 6.58
C TYR A 107 18.78 -2.64 6.58
N ASP A 108 18.00 -1.92 7.40
CA ASP A 108 18.20 -0.50 7.69
C ASP A 108 18.13 0.41 6.44
N CYS A 109 17.27 0.06 5.46
CA CYS A 109 17.04 0.83 4.23
C CYS A 109 15.54 1.03 3.91
N ASP A 110 15.24 1.90 2.94
CA ASP A 110 13.88 2.25 2.49
C ASP A 110 13.51 1.70 1.09
N THR A 111 14.43 0.95 0.45
CA THR A 111 14.23 0.37 -0.88
C THR A 111 13.28 -0.82 -0.80
N LEU A 112 12.23 -0.82 -1.61
CA LEU A 112 11.29 -1.95 -1.69
C LEU A 112 11.80 -3.03 -2.64
N ASP A 113 11.42 -4.28 -2.37
CA ASP A 113 11.76 -5.45 -3.18
C ASP A 113 10.57 -6.43 -3.23
N GLY A 114 10.21 -6.90 -4.42
CA GLY A 114 9.13 -7.87 -4.65
C GLY A 114 9.35 -9.22 -3.96
N SER A 115 10.60 -9.59 -3.66
CA SER A 115 10.92 -10.80 -2.88
C SER A 115 10.40 -10.75 -1.44
N ALA A 116 10.03 -9.58 -0.91
CA ALA A 116 9.36 -9.49 0.40
C ALA A 116 8.02 -10.25 0.44
N LEU A 117 7.36 -10.44 -0.72
CA LEU A 117 6.14 -11.25 -0.85
C LEU A 117 6.38 -12.73 -0.53
N LEU A 118 7.62 -13.21 -0.65
CA LEU A 118 7.97 -14.59 -0.33
C LEU A 118 8.02 -14.84 1.18
N MET A 119 8.07 -13.79 2.02
CA MET A 119 8.05 -13.94 3.47
C MET A 119 6.76 -14.61 3.94
N SER A 120 5.62 -14.21 3.40
CA SER A 120 4.34 -14.86 3.73
C SER A 120 4.16 -16.21 3.03
N ILE A 121 4.57 -16.31 1.77
CA ILE A 121 4.50 -17.56 0.99
C ILE A 121 5.34 -18.68 1.62
N SER A 122 6.44 -18.32 2.27
CA SER A 122 7.34 -19.26 2.96
C SER A 122 6.98 -19.47 4.44
N ASP A 123 5.82 -19.00 4.90
CA ASP A 123 5.39 -18.99 6.30
C ASP A 123 6.42 -18.39 7.29
N PHE A 124 7.21 -17.41 6.86
CA PHE A 124 8.03 -16.61 7.77
C PHE A 124 7.14 -15.66 8.60
N ILE A 125 6.12 -15.07 7.95
CA ILE A 125 5.13 -14.19 8.56
C ILE A 125 3.72 -14.57 8.07
N PRO A 126 2.66 -14.51 8.90
CA PRO A 126 1.30 -14.74 8.43
C PRO A 126 0.87 -13.75 7.33
N TYR A 127 -0.01 -14.20 6.42
CA TYR A 127 -0.54 -13.35 5.35
C TYR A 127 -1.36 -12.16 5.87
N ASP A 128 -2.07 -12.36 6.98
CA ASP A 128 -2.93 -11.38 7.67
C ASP A 128 -2.18 -10.56 8.72
N ASP A 129 -0.87 -10.75 8.86
CA ASP A 129 -0.05 -9.90 9.71
C ASP A 129 -0.11 -8.44 9.19
N PRO A 130 -0.37 -7.45 10.08
CA PRO A 130 -0.47 -6.05 9.67
C PRO A 130 0.75 -5.53 8.89
N ARG A 131 1.97 -5.99 9.23
CA ARG A 131 3.19 -5.60 8.52
C ARG A 131 3.26 -6.21 7.13
N MET A 132 2.76 -7.43 6.95
CA MET A 132 2.69 -8.06 5.63
C MET A 132 1.65 -7.38 4.74
N LEU A 133 0.46 -7.05 5.29
CA LEU A 133 -0.56 -6.28 4.59
C LEU A 133 -0.02 -4.92 4.12
N ALA A 134 0.64 -4.19 5.03
CA ALA A 134 1.27 -2.91 4.70
C ALA A 134 2.38 -3.03 3.65
N THR A 135 3.17 -4.11 3.70
CA THR A 135 4.19 -4.42 2.69
C THR A 135 3.57 -4.66 1.31
N VAL A 136 2.50 -5.46 1.22
CA VAL A 136 1.77 -5.68 -0.04
C VAL A 136 1.24 -4.37 -0.60
N GLU A 137 0.63 -3.52 0.23
CA GLU A 137 0.14 -2.21 -0.20
C GLU A 137 1.28 -1.31 -0.70
N ALA A 138 2.42 -1.25 -0.01
CA ALA A 138 3.58 -0.46 -0.42
C ALA A 138 4.15 -0.93 -1.78
N LEU A 139 4.28 -2.24 -1.97
CA LEU A 139 4.76 -2.82 -3.23
C LEU A 139 3.80 -2.50 -4.39
N ARG A 140 2.49 -2.64 -4.17
CA ARG A 140 1.48 -2.27 -5.17
C ARG A 140 1.55 -0.79 -5.55
N MET A 141 1.67 0.10 -4.56
CA MET A 141 1.70 1.53 -4.83
C MET A 141 2.97 1.99 -5.54
N ASP A 142 4.13 1.39 -5.23
CA ASP A 142 5.43 1.93 -5.66
C ASP A 142 6.17 1.10 -6.71
N LEU A 143 5.85 -0.19 -6.85
CA LEU A 143 6.53 -1.13 -7.74
C LEU A 143 5.63 -1.75 -8.81
N THR A 144 4.38 -1.32 -9.01
CA THR A 144 3.56 -1.81 -10.13
C THR A 144 3.48 -0.85 -11.30
N GLU A 145 3.25 -1.41 -12.48
CA GLU A 145 2.83 -0.72 -13.72
C GLU A 145 1.71 -1.56 -14.35
N ASP A 146 0.54 -0.96 -14.58
CA ASP A 146 -0.69 -1.67 -15.01
C ASP A 146 -1.02 -2.95 -14.20
N GLY A 147 -0.69 -2.95 -12.90
CA GLY A 147 -0.86 -4.07 -11.97
C GLY A 147 0.26 -5.12 -11.98
N PHE A 148 1.18 -5.07 -12.95
CA PHE A 148 2.35 -5.96 -13.00
C PHE A 148 3.48 -5.42 -12.13
N LEU A 149 4.14 -6.28 -11.37
CA LEU A 149 5.09 -5.91 -10.32
C LEU A 149 6.55 -6.02 -10.78
N TYR A 150 7.34 -4.97 -10.58
CA TYR A 150 8.80 -4.99 -10.74
C TYR A 150 9.50 -5.72 -9.58
N ARG A 151 10.72 -6.21 -9.80
CA ARG A 151 11.60 -6.74 -8.72
C ARG A 151 11.91 -5.63 -7.71
N TYR A 152 12.45 -4.53 -8.22
CA TYR A 152 12.82 -3.30 -7.52
C TYR A 152 12.93 -2.18 -8.57
N ARG A 153 13.22 -0.95 -8.14
CA ARG A 153 13.51 0.19 -9.05
C ARG A 153 14.88 0.82 -8.77
N THR A 154 15.79 0.06 -8.16
CA THR A 154 17.16 0.50 -7.86
C THR A 154 18.13 0.01 -8.93
N ASP A 155 19.24 0.73 -9.12
CA ASP A 155 20.34 0.27 -9.97
C ASP A 155 20.98 -1.00 -9.38
N ASP A 156 21.03 -2.07 -10.17
CA ASP A 156 21.60 -3.38 -9.82
C ASP A 156 22.92 -3.68 -10.56
N GLY A 157 23.44 -2.72 -11.33
CA GLY A 157 24.66 -2.83 -12.11
C GLY A 157 24.50 -3.51 -13.47
N LEU A 158 23.27 -3.82 -13.90
CA LEU A 158 22.99 -4.39 -15.23
C LEU A 158 22.54 -3.30 -16.23
N PRO A 159 23.01 -3.36 -17.49
CA PRO A 159 22.56 -2.44 -18.53
C PRO A 159 21.19 -2.87 -19.07
N GLY A 160 20.28 -1.91 -19.25
CA GLY A 160 18.99 -2.15 -19.90
C GLY A 160 17.84 -1.41 -19.21
N ARG A 161 16.64 -1.61 -19.74
CA ARG A 161 15.39 -1.23 -19.07
C ARG A 161 14.72 -2.52 -18.61
N ASP A 162 14.60 -2.68 -17.30
CA ASP A 162 13.93 -3.84 -16.71
C ASP A 162 12.43 -3.86 -17.07
N GLY A 163 11.93 -5.04 -17.42
CA GLY A 163 10.50 -5.32 -17.46
C GLY A 163 9.91 -5.57 -16.07
N THR A 164 8.60 -5.67 -16.00
CA THR A 164 7.95 -6.22 -14.79
C THR A 164 8.25 -7.71 -14.69
N PHE A 165 8.27 -8.27 -13.48
CA PHE A 165 8.69 -9.65 -13.26
C PHE A 165 7.45 -10.53 -13.02
N LEU A 166 7.25 -11.54 -13.87
CA LEU A 166 6.02 -12.33 -13.84
C LEU A 166 5.88 -13.11 -12.53
N ALA A 167 6.98 -13.66 -11.99
CA ALA A 167 6.95 -14.33 -10.69
C ALA A 167 6.56 -13.38 -9.54
N CYS A 168 7.08 -12.15 -9.52
CA CYS A 168 6.72 -11.14 -8.52
C CYS A 168 5.22 -10.80 -8.59
N THR A 169 4.69 -10.66 -9.80
CA THR A 169 3.26 -10.44 -10.03
C THR A 169 2.42 -11.62 -9.52
N LEU A 170 2.88 -12.86 -9.72
CA LEU A 170 2.19 -14.06 -9.24
C LEU A 170 2.29 -14.27 -7.73
N TRP A 171 3.40 -13.86 -7.11
CA TRP A 171 3.52 -13.79 -5.65
C TRP A 171 2.58 -12.74 -5.06
N LEU A 172 2.36 -11.62 -5.76
CA LEU A 172 1.39 -10.60 -5.37
C LEU A 172 -0.03 -11.17 -5.43
N ILE A 173 -0.41 -11.84 -6.54
CA ILE A 173 -1.72 -12.52 -6.65
C ILE A 173 -1.92 -13.53 -5.51
N THR A 174 -0.89 -14.31 -5.18
CA THR A 174 -0.95 -15.27 -4.07
C THR A 174 -1.25 -14.58 -2.74
N ASN A 175 -0.57 -13.46 -2.46
CA ASN A 175 -0.81 -12.67 -1.26
C ASN A 175 -2.22 -12.07 -1.24
N LEU A 176 -2.68 -11.46 -2.34
CA LEU A 176 -4.02 -10.89 -2.46
C LEU A 176 -5.11 -11.93 -2.20
N ALA A 177 -5.02 -13.11 -2.83
CA ALA A 177 -5.96 -14.21 -2.61
C ALA A 177 -6.00 -14.66 -1.15
N LYS A 178 -4.83 -14.77 -0.50
CA LYS A 178 -4.71 -15.18 0.92
C LYS A 178 -5.14 -14.09 1.91
N GLN A 179 -5.14 -12.83 1.49
CA GLN A 179 -5.57 -11.66 2.27
C GLN A 179 -7.05 -11.29 2.05
N GLY A 180 -7.75 -12.08 1.22
CA GLY A 180 -9.17 -11.90 0.92
C GLY A 180 -9.45 -10.79 -0.10
N GLU A 181 -8.48 -10.38 -0.89
CA GLU A 181 -8.65 -9.47 -2.03
C GLU A 181 -8.89 -10.29 -3.31
N ILE A 182 -10.00 -11.04 -3.32
CA ILE A 182 -10.23 -12.13 -4.28
C ILE A 182 -10.51 -11.59 -5.68
N GLU A 183 -11.34 -10.56 -5.82
CA GLU A 183 -11.66 -9.99 -7.14
C GLU A 183 -10.44 -9.36 -7.81
N GLU A 184 -9.58 -8.70 -7.03
CA GLU A 184 -8.32 -8.13 -7.50
C GLU A 184 -7.34 -9.21 -7.96
N ALA A 185 -7.18 -10.26 -7.14
CA ALA A 185 -6.33 -11.40 -7.48
C ALA A 185 -6.82 -12.10 -8.75
N ASP A 186 -8.14 -12.25 -8.92
CA ASP A 186 -8.74 -12.87 -10.10
C ASP A 186 -8.57 -12.03 -11.37
N LEU A 187 -8.80 -10.72 -11.28
CA LEU A 187 -8.59 -9.81 -12.40
C LEU A 187 -7.12 -9.82 -12.85
N LEU A 188 -6.18 -9.75 -11.90
CA LEU A 188 -4.75 -9.74 -12.22
C LEU A 188 -4.27 -11.09 -12.78
N LEU A 189 -4.74 -12.22 -12.23
CA LEU A 189 -4.45 -13.54 -12.80
C LEU A 189 -5.01 -13.69 -14.22
N GLY A 190 -6.21 -13.15 -14.46
CA GLY A 190 -6.82 -13.09 -15.79
C GLY A 190 -5.96 -12.31 -16.79
N ARG A 191 -5.32 -11.21 -16.37
CA ARG A 191 -4.35 -10.46 -17.19
C ARG A 191 -3.09 -11.28 -17.46
N VAL A 192 -2.52 -11.96 -16.45
CA VAL A 192 -1.36 -12.84 -16.64
C VAL A 192 -1.67 -13.99 -17.62
N ASN A 193 -2.89 -14.52 -17.61
CA ASN A 193 -3.31 -15.56 -18.57
C ASN A 193 -3.25 -15.10 -20.02
N GLN A 194 -3.52 -13.82 -20.28
CA GLN A 194 -3.45 -13.25 -21.62
C GLN A 194 -2.00 -13.12 -22.09
N VAL A 195 -1.05 -12.87 -21.17
CA VAL A 195 0.39 -12.80 -21.48
C VAL A 195 0.90 -14.12 -22.04
N GLY A 196 0.48 -15.26 -21.49
CA GLY A 196 0.95 -16.59 -21.91
C GLY A 196 0.55 -17.01 -23.33
N GLY A 197 -0.35 -16.27 -23.98
CA GLY A 197 -0.84 -16.55 -25.32
C GLY A 197 -1.46 -17.95 -25.47
N HIS A 198 -1.47 -18.47 -26.70
CA HIS A 198 -2.08 -19.77 -27.03
C HIS A 198 -1.32 -20.99 -26.46
N LEU A 199 -0.04 -20.81 -26.09
CA LEU A 199 0.78 -21.86 -25.50
C LEU A 199 0.72 -21.87 -23.97
N HIS A 200 0.16 -20.82 -23.36
CA HIS A 200 0.18 -20.58 -21.92
C HIS A 200 1.60 -20.61 -21.32
N LEU A 201 2.60 -20.20 -22.11
CA LEU A 201 4.00 -20.14 -21.70
C LEU A 201 4.36 -18.73 -21.24
N LEU A 202 4.94 -18.65 -20.05
CA LEU A 202 5.37 -17.41 -19.41
C LEU A 202 6.90 -17.26 -19.45
N ALA A 203 7.37 -16.06 -19.78
CA ALA A 203 8.74 -15.64 -19.68
C ALA A 203 9.09 -15.26 -18.23
N GLU A 204 10.31 -14.78 -18.06
CA GLU A 204 10.79 -14.16 -16.83
C GLU A 204 10.12 -12.80 -16.59
N GLU A 205 10.10 -11.97 -17.63
CA GLU A 205 9.64 -10.59 -17.58
C GLU A 205 8.51 -10.31 -18.57
N TYR A 206 7.79 -9.23 -18.33
CA TYR A 206 6.76 -8.69 -19.20
C TYR A 206 6.83 -7.17 -19.22
N ASP A 207 6.80 -6.57 -20.40
CA ASP A 207 6.65 -5.12 -20.56
C ASP A 207 5.15 -4.77 -20.72
N PRO A 208 4.51 -4.12 -19.74
CA PRO A 208 3.08 -3.79 -19.82
C PRO A 208 2.77 -2.65 -20.81
N ILE A 209 3.77 -1.86 -21.22
CA ILE A 209 3.59 -0.75 -22.17
C ILE A 209 3.61 -1.28 -23.60
N TRP A 210 4.64 -2.06 -23.95
CA TRP A 210 4.77 -2.67 -25.28
C TRP A 210 3.97 -3.97 -25.43
N GLN A 211 3.52 -4.53 -24.30
CA GLN A 211 2.79 -5.80 -24.22
C GLN A 211 3.60 -6.99 -24.76
N GLU A 212 4.88 -7.06 -24.39
CA GLU A 212 5.83 -8.07 -24.86
C GLU A 212 6.42 -8.89 -23.72
N GLN A 213 6.65 -10.19 -23.95
CA GLN A 213 7.37 -11.06 -23.02
C GLN A 213 8.88 -10.86 -23.20
N LEU A 214 9.61 -10.71 -22.09
CA LEU A 214 11.04 -10.38 -22.05
C LEU A 214 11.83 -11.42 -21.24
N GLY A 215 13.15 -11.45 -21.47
CA GLY A 215 14.07 -12.31 -20.74
C GLY A 215 13.94 -13.79 -21.12
N ASN A 216 14.23 -14.68 -20.17
CA ASN A 216 14.22 -16.12 -20.41
C ASN A 216 12.82 -16.64 -20.76
N PHE A 217 12.70 -17.49 -21.80
CA PHE A 217 11.42 -18.04 -22.24
C PHE A 217 11.54 -19.51 -22.71
N PRO A 218 10.69 -20.43 -22.21
CA PRO A 218 9.79 -20.27 -21.06
C PRO A 218 10.57 -20.29 -19.74
N GLN A 219 10.10 -19.55 -18.74
CA GLN A 219 10.77 -19.46 -17.44
C GLN A 219 10.12 -20.35 -16.39
N ALA A 220 10.87 -21.32 -15.86
CA ALA A 220 10.33 -22.34 -14.95
C ALA A 220 9.74 -21.76 -13.66
N PHE A 221 10.39 -20.77 -13.03
CA PHE A 221 9.86 -20.19 -11.79
C PHE A 221 8.59 -19.35 -12.01
N SER A 222 8.38 -18.77 -13.20
CA SER A 222 7.15 -18.04 -13.50
C SER A 222 5.96 -19.00 -13.54
N HIS A 223 6.17 -20.19 -14.09
CA HIS A 223 5.16 -21.26 -14.11
C HIS A 223 4.92 -21.86 -12.72
N GLU A 224 5.96 -22.01 -11.90
CA GLU A 224 5.83 -22.45 -10.51
C GLU A 224 4.97 -21.45 -9.70
N ALA A 225 5.31 -20.15 -9.78
CA ALA A 225 4.55 -19.10 -9.13
C ALA A 225 3.09 -19.05 -9.63
N TYR A 226 2.86 -19.35 -10.91
CA TYR A 226 1.53 -19.40 -11.49
C TYR A 226 0.68 -20.52 -10.87
N ILE A 227 1.23 -21.73 -10.74
CA ILE A 227 0.53 -22.86 -10.10
C ILE A 227 0.17 -22.51 -8.65
N VAL A 228 1.10 -21.89 -7.92
CA VAL A 228 0.86 -21.45 -6.53
C VAL A 228 -0.26 -20.41 -6.46
N ALA A 229 -0.20 -19.38 -7.31
CA ALA A 229 -1.19 -18.30 -7.35
C ALA A 229 -2.59 -18.81 -7.73
N ALA A 230 -2.70 -19.60 -8.80
CA ALA A 230 -3.96 -20.18 -9.26
C ALA A 230 -4.58 -21.11 -8.19
N THR A 231 -3.75 -21.90 -7.52
CA THR A 231 -4.20 -22.77 -6.42
C THR A 231 -4.68 -21.95 -5.21
N ALA A 232 -3.94 -20.90 -4.83
CA ALA A 232 -4.33 -20.03 -3.72
C ALA A 232 -5.67 -19.34 -4.00
N LEU A 233 -5.86 -18.81 -5.22
CA LEU A 233 -7.09 -18.15 -5.64
C LEU A 233 -8.27 -19.12 -5.71
N ALA A 234 -8.09 -20.31 -6.28
CA ALA A 234 -9.16 -21.31 -6.35
C ALA A 234 -9.65 -21.73 -4.95
N ASN A 235 -8.72 -21.90 -4.01
CA ASN A 235 -9.06 -22.19 -2.61
C ASN A 235 -9.78 -21.02 -1.94
N ALA A 236 -9.30 -19.79 -2.13
CA ALA A 236 -9.92 -18.58 -1.55
C ALA A 236 -11.37 -18.40 -2.04
N LYS A 237 -11.62 -18.57 -3.35
CA LYS A 237 -12.97 -18.55 -3.93
C LYS A 237 -13.89 -19.64 -3.36
N ALA A 238 -13.35 -20.80 -3.03
CA ALA A 238 -14.11 -21.89 -2.42
C ALA A 238 -14.49 -21.59 -0.96
N ASP A 239 -13.58 -20.92 -0.22
CA ASP A 239 -13.78 -20.55 1.18
C ASP A 239 -14.67 -19.31 1.35
N GLU A 240 -14.58 -18.33 0.45
CA GLU A 240 -15.42 -17.13 0.44
C GLU A 240 -16.91 -17.47 0.35
N ARG A 241 -17.26 -18.42 -0.53
CA ARG A 241 -18.64 -18.95 -0.65
C ARG A 241 -19.18 -19.56 0.65
N ARG A 242 -18.32 -19.79 1.66
CA ARG A 242 -18.65 -20.41 2.95
C ARG A 242 -18.61 -19.43 4.12
N ARG A 243 -18.11 -18.20 3.96
CA ARG A 243 -17.98 -17.22 5.06
C ARG A 243 -19.11 -16.19 5.05
N PRO A 244 -19.70 -15.84 6.21
CA PRO A 244 -20.49 -14.62 6.35
C PRO A 244 -19.60 -13.37 6.32
N GLU A 245 -20.17 -12.22 5.96
CA GLU A 245 -19.47 -10.95 5.74
C GLU A 245 -18.56 -10.54 6.93
N PRO A 246 -17.37 -9.97 6.65
CA PRO A 246 -16.46 -9.52 7.69
C PRO A 246 -17.03 -8.34 8.49
N PRO A 247 -16.71 -8.22 9.79
CA PRO A 247 -17.28 -7.20 10.64
C PRO A 247 -16.75 -5.83 10.24
N GLU A 248 -17.70 -4.96 9.97
CA GLU A 248 -17.50 -3.59 9.58
C GLU A 248 -17.02 -2.74 10.77
N LEU A 249 -16.14 -1.77 10.51
CA LEU A 249 -15.97 -0.70 11.48
C LEU A 249 -17.03 0.36 11.18
N PHE A 250 -18.19 0.23 11.83
CA PHE A 250 -19.19 1.29 11.84
C PHE A 250 -19.41 1.84 13.24
N LEU A 251 -19.58 3.16 13.25
CA LEU A 251 -19.78 4.02 14.41
C LEU A 251 -20.99 3.56 15.24
N PRO A 252 -21.01 3.84 16.56
CA PRO A 252 -22.21 3.63 17.36
C PRO A 252 -23.40 4.38 16.77
N GLU A 253 -24.59 3.76 16.81
CA GLU A 253 -25.83 4.37 16.34
C GLU A 253 -26.10 5.71 17.04
N ALA A 254 -26.51 6.72 16.27
CA ALA A 254 -26.91 8.00 16.85
C ALA A 254 -28.10 7.78 17.80
N PRO A 255 -28.17 8.51 18.93
CA PRO A 255 -29.38 8.55 19.73
C PRO A 255 -30.56 8.97 18.86
N HIS A 256 -31.65 8.20 18.89
CA HIS A 256 -32.87 8.51 18.12
C HIS A 256 -33.33 9.96 18.36
N GLY A 257 -33.63 10.69 17.28
CA GLY A 257 -34.23 12.03 17.33
C GLY A 257 -33.26 13.22 17.28
N LYS A 258 -31.95 13.01 17.07
CA LYS A 258 -31.00 14.11 16.84
C LYS A 258 -30.98 14.55 15.38
N ALA A 259 -31.02 15.86 15.13
CA ALA A 259 -30.85 16.42 13.80
C ALA A 259 -29.45 16.13 13.26
N ALA A 260 -29.34 15.87 11.96
CA ALA A 260 -28.05 15.62 11.33
C ALA A 260 -27.14 16.84 11.39
N ALA A 261 -25.84 16.59 11.60
CA ALA A 261 -24.82 17.62 11.51
C ALA A 261 -24.82 18.27 10.12
N THR A 262 -24.95 19.59 10.07
CA THR A 262 -24.93 20.35 8.80
C THR A 262 -23.51 20.45 8.23
N PRO A 263 -23.35 20.71 6.92
CA PRO A 263 -22.03 20.95 6.32
C PRO A 263 -21.22 22.04 7.05
N GLN A 264 -21.88 23.10 7.53
CA GLN A 264 -21.24 24.17 8.28
C GLN A 264 -20.79 23.71 9.69
N GLN A 265 -21.53 22.81 10.33
CA GLN A 265 -21.13 22.22 11.62
C GLN A 265 -19.92 21.30 11.44
N LEU A 266 -19.90 20.47 10.38
CA LEU A 266 -18.74 19.63 10.05
C LEU A 266 -17.50 20.48 9.75
N ALA A 267 -17.63 21.53 8.95
CA ALA A 267 -16.53 22.46 8.66
C ALA A 267 -15.99 23.14 9.93
N ARG A 268 -16.87 23.53 10.88
CA ARG A 268 -16.46 24.09 12.17
C ARG A 268 -15.70 23.09 13.04
N LEU A 269 -16.15 21.83 13.10
CA LEU A 269 -15.44 20.76 13.80
C LEU A 269 -14.05 20.53 13.20
N LEU A 270 -13.94 20.52 11.88
CA LEU A 270 -12.64 20.38 11.21
C LEU A 270 -11.75 21.60 11.48
N ALA A 271 -12.30 22.81 11.52
CA ALA A 271 -11.56 24.01 11.88
C ALA A 271 -11.06 24.00 13.34
N GLU A 272 -11.82 23.41 14.26
CA GLU A 272 -11.36 23.17 15.63
C GLU A 272 -10.17 22.21 15.65
N VAL A 273 -10.25 21.08 14.93
CA VAL A 273 -9.13 20.15 14.79
C VAL A 273 -7.91 20.83 14.16
N ALA A 274 -8.13 21.68 13.15
CA ALA A 274 -7.09 22.45 12.49
C ALA A 274 -6.50 23.59 13.36
N ARG A 275 -7.04 23.88 14.55
CA ARG A 275 -6.35 24.77 15.50
C ARG A 275 -5.37 24.01 16.39
N ASP A 276 -5.62 22.72 16.62
CA ASP A 276 -4.83 21.85 17.47
C ASP A 276 -3.77 21.08 16.66
N HIS A 277 -2.88 21.82 16.00
CA HIS A 277 -1.78 21.24 15.21
C HIS A 277 -0.51 20.97 16.04
N ALA A 278 0.09 19.80 15.79
CA ALA A 278 1.46 19.47 16.19
C ALA A 278 2.36 19.60 14.95
N GLU A 279 3.01 20.76 14.78
CA GLU A 279 3.97 21.05 13.70
C GLU A 279 3.40 20.90 12.26
N GLU A 280 3.79 21.79 11.35
CA GLU A 280 3.50 21.69 9.89
C GLU A 280 2.04 21.49 9.44
N GLY A 281 1.04 21.74 10.30
CA GLY A 281 -0.39 21.62 9.96
C GLY A 281 -0.98 20.21 10.07
N HIS A 282 -0.33 19.31 10.82
CA HIS A 282 -0.85 17.98 11.16
C HIS A 282 -1.51 17.97 12.56
N PRO A 283 -2.58 17.19 12.79
CA PRO A 283 -3.24 17.12 14.11
C PRO A 283 -2.36 16.59 15.23
N ASP A 284 -2.44 17.20 16.41
CA ASP A 284 -1.96 16.58 17.66
C ASP A 284 -3.04 15.62 18.20
N TYR A 285 -3.01 14.35 17.75
CA TYR A 285 -3.99 13.36 18.18
C TYR A 285 -4.04 13.16 19.71
N GLY A 286 -2.93 13.37 20.42
CA GLY A 286 -2.88 13.27 21.88
C GLY A 286 -3.59 14.44 22.58
N ARG A 287 -3.47 15.65 22.04
CA ARG A 287 -4.23 16.83 22.51
C ARG A 287 -5.72 16.70 22.17
N LEU A 288 -6.05 16.30 20.95
CA LEU A 288 -7.43 16.06 20.52
C LEU A 288 -8.14 15.02 21.39
N ALA A 289 -7.45 13.91 21.72
CA ALA A 289 -7.99 12.89 22.61
C ALA A 289 -8.31 13.45 24.01
N ARG A 290 -7.41 14.28 24.58
CA ARG A 290 -7.63 14.94 25.88
C ARG A 290 -8.75 15.97 25.86
N ALA A 291 -8.99 16.59 24.71
CA ALA A 291 -10.07 17.55 24.50
C ALA A 291 -11.46 16.89 24.25
N GLY A 292 -11.57 15.56 24.32
CA GLY A 292 -12.82 14.85 24.06
C GLY A 292 -13.27 14.92 22.59
N MET A 293 -12.35 15.14 21.65
CA MET A 293 -12.69 15.29 20.23
C MET A 293 -13.25 14.00 19.64
N ARG A 294 -12.83 12.83 20.14
CA ARG A 294 -13.32 11.52 19.67
C ARG A 294 -14.83 11.41 19.78
N GLU A 295 -15.38 11.70 20.96
CA GLU A 295 -16.81 11.58 21.25
C GLU A 295 -17.63 12.58 20.42
N ARG A 296 -17.12 13.81 20.28
CA ARG A 296 -17.76 14.86 19.48
C ARG A 296 -17.82 14.49 18.00
N LEU A 297 -16.74 13.94 17.45
CA LEU A 297 -16.71 13.45 16.07
C LEU A 297 -17.63 12.25 15.91
N ALA A 298 -17.61 11.30 16.85
CA ALA A 298 -18.50 10.13 16.80
C ALA A 298 -19.98 10.54 16.77
N GLU A 299 -20.37 11.49 17.62
CA GLU A 299 -21.73 12.02 17.66
C GLU A 299 -22.13 12.71 16.35
N ALA A 300 -21.27 13.59 15.82
CA ALA A 300 -21.53 14.29 14.58
C ALA A 300 -21.66 13.33 13.40
N LEU A 301 -20.72 12.38 13.26
CA LEU A 301 -20.73 11.39 12.19
C LEU A 301 -21.91 10.42 12.29
N ALA A 302 -22.30 10.00 13.50
CA ALA A 302 -23.46 9.14 13.71
C ALA A 302 -24.77 9.83 13.31
N SER A 303 -24.88 11.15 13.54
CA SER A 303 -26.08 11.93 13.19
C SER A 303 -26.34 12.00 11.67
N LEU A 304 -25.33 11.71 10.83
CA LEU A 304 -25.43 11.79 9.38
C LEU A 304 -26.38 10.75 8.77
N VAL A 305 -26.81 9.74 9.54
CA VAL A 305 -27.87 8.81 9.13
C VAL A 305 -29.16 9.56 8.72
N ALA A 306 -29.41 10.74 9.30
CA ALA A 306 -30.57 11.58 8.99
C ALA A 306 -30.25 12.70 7.98
N PHE A 307 -29.04 12.76 7.43
CA PHE A 307 -28.64 13.82 6.48
C PHE A 307 -29.17 13.51 5.08
N ASP A 308 -29.83 14.49 4.46
CA ASP A 308 -30.29 14.39 3.08
C ASP A 308 -29.20 14.87 2.11
N LEU A 309 -28.57 13.93 1.41
CA LEU A 309 -27.54 14.22 0.40
C LEU A 309 -28.09 14.97 -0.83
N ASP A 310 -29.40 14.89 -1.11
CA ASP A 310 -30.02 15.62 -2.22
C ASP A 310 -30.13 17.13 -1.93
N SER A 311 -29.91 17.55 -0.68
CA SER A 311 -29.79 18.96 -0.32
C SER A 311 -28.52 19.63 -0.86
N LEU A 312 -27.49 18.86 -1.26
CA LEU A 312 -26.26 19.36 -1.85
C LEU A 312 -26.44 19.50 -3.37
N GLN A 313 -26.83 20.70 -3.81
CA GLN A 313 -27.31 20.93 -5.17
C GLN A 313 -26.16 21.15 -6.16
N ASP A 314 -25.12 21.89 -5.76
CA ASP A 314 -24.03 22.25 -6.66
C ASP A 314 -22.75 21.42 -6.43
N VAL A 315 -21.79 21.54 -7.37
CA VAL A 315 -20.51 20.81 -7.29
C VAL A 315 -19.67 21.33 -6.13
N ALA A 316 -19.75 22.60 -5.77
CA ALA A 316 -18.93 23.19 -4.72
C ALA A 316 -19.38 22.75 -3.32
N GLU A 317 -20.69 22.68 -3.09
CA GLU A 317 -21.34 22.08 -1.91
C GLU A 317 -20.93 20.63 -1.75
N ARG A 318 -21.06 19.82 -2.81
CA ARG A 318 -20.69 18.40 -2.76
C ARG A 318 -19.18 18.23 -2.51
N THR A 319 -18.33 18.92 -3.24
CA THR A 319 -16.86 18.79 -3.12
C THR A 319 -16.37 19.20 -1.74
N SER A 320 -16.80 20.37 -1.24
CA SER A 320 -16.41 20.84 0.10
C SER A 320 -16.93 19.91 1.20
N TYR A 321 -18.17 19.43 1.10
CA TYR A 321 -18.75 18.46 2.02
C TYR A 321 -17.93 17.17 2.09
N TRP A 322 -17.69 16.52 0.95
CA TRP A 322 -17.01 15.23 0.90
C TRP A 322 -15.54 15.31 1.35
N CYS A 323 -14.82 16.38 0.98
CA CYS A 323 -13.45 16.61 1.46
C CYS A 323 -13.40 16.78 2.99
N ASN A 324 -14.28 17.61 3.56
CA ASN A 324 -14.33 17.84 5.00
C ASN A 324 -14.73 16.55 5.74
N LEU A 325 -15.73 15.83 5.22
CA LEU A 325 -16.19 14.57 5.81
C LEU A 325 -15.10 13.50 5.80
N HIS A 326 -14.37 13.35 4.69
CA HIS A 326 -13.23 12.43 4.61
C HIS A 326 -12.23 12.69 5.73
N ALA A 327 -11.81 13.94 5.91
CA ALA A 327 -10.87 14.32 6.95
C ALA A 327 -11.39 13.95 8.36
N LEU A 328 -12.66 14.29 8.66
CA LEU A 328 -13.27 13.99 9.95
C LEU A 328 -13.37 12.48 10.23
N VAL A 329 -13.75 11.69 9.23
CA VAL A 329 -13.81 10.22 9.32
C VAL A 329 -12.42 9.63 9.63
N VAL A 330 -11.40 10.08 8.92
CA VAL A 330 -10.01 9.64 9.13
C VAL A 330 -9.52 10.02 10.53
N ILE A 331 -9.73 11.27 10.95
CA ILE A 331 -9.31 11.76 12.28
C ILE A 331 -10.03 10.97 13.38
N HIS A 332 -11.34 10.77 13.26
CA HIS A 332 -12.11 9.97 14.20
C HIS A 332 -11.54 8.54 14.29
N ALA A 333 -11.25 7.89 13.16
CA ALA A 333 -10.71 6.54 13.13
C ALA A 333 -9.35 6.46 13.81
N VAL A 334 -8.44 7.43 13.62
CA VAL A 334 -7.17 7.48 14.36
C VAL A 334 -7.40 7.58 15.86
N LEU A 335 -8.30 8.46 16.32
CA LEU A 335 -8.60 8.63 17.74
C LEU A 335 -9.27 7.39 18.38
N ALA A 336 -10.09 6.67 17.60
CA ALA A 336 -10.79 5.48 18.04
C ALA A 336 -9.87 4.25 18.10
N LEU A 337 -9.08 4.03 17.05
CA LEU A 337 -8.24 2.84 16.87
C LEU A 337 -6.85 2.97 17.50
N LYS A 338 -6.39 4.20 17.73
CA LYS A 338 -5.13 4.53 18.40
C LYS A 338 -3.90 3.80 17.81
N PRO A 339 -3.66 3.89 16.49
CA PRO A 339 -2.40 3.41 15.92
C PRO A 339 -1.21 4.09 16.61
N ARG A 340 -0.10 3.36 16.78
CA ARG A 340 1.08 3.84 17.49
C ARG A 340 1.98 4.66 16.59
N VAL A 341 2.29 4.14 15.41
CA VAL A 341 3.23 4.76 14.47
C VAL A 341 2.52 5.21 13.20
N SER A 342 1.68 4.36 12.60
CA SER A 342 1.04 4.62 11.31
C SER A 342 -0.35 4.01 11.25
N VAL A 343 -1.23 4.60 10.42
CA VAL A 343 -2.51 3.97 10.04
C VAL A 343 -2.32 2.61 9.36
N LYS A 344 -1.14 2.33 8.79
CA LYS A 344 -0.78 1.04 8.16
C LYS A 344 -0.71 -0.13 9.15
N GLU A 345 -0.62 0.14 10.45
CA GLU A 345 -0.74 -0.89 11.50
C GLU A 345 -2.15 -1.48 11.60
N ILE A 346 -3.14 -0.79 11.05
CA ILE A 346 -4.53 -1.22 11.10
C ILE A 346 -4.91 -1.82 9.72
N PRO A 347 -5.15 -3.14 9.65
CA PRO A 347 -5.57 -3.80 8.42
C PRO A 347 -6.78 -3.12 7.78
N LYS A 348 -6.63 -2.71 6.51
CA LYS A 348 -7.68 -2.07 5.71
C LYS A 348 -8.25 -0.79 6.35
N PHE A 349 -7.39 0.03 6.96
CA PHE A 349 -7.77 1.25 7.70
C PHE A 349 -8.80 2.12 6.97
N TYR A 350 -8.55 2.52 5.71
CA TYR A 350 -9.44 3.43 4.98
C TYR A 350 -10.78 2.80 4.55
N ARG A 351 -10.85 1.46 4.44
CA ARG A 351 -12.10 0.73 4.20
C ARG A 351 -12.94 0.61 5.47
N LYS A 352 -12.26 0.51 6.62
CA LYS A 352 -12.89 0.47 7.94
C LYS A 352 -13.32 1.86 8.42
N ALA A 353 -12.51 2.89 8.23
CA ALA A 353 -12.88 4.24 8.64
C ALA A 353 -14.08 4.73 7.80
N GLY A 354 -15.26 4.90 8.40
CA GLY A 354 -16.45 5.31 7.67
C GLY A 354 -17.57 5.88 8.54
N CYS A 355 -18.65 6.27 7.87
CA CYS A 355 -19.92 6.67 8.49
C CYS A 355 -21.11 6.24 7.62
N ARG A 356 -22.32 6.30 8.18
CA ARG A 356 -23.56 5.99 7.47
C ARG A 356 -24.33 7.26 7.16
N ILE A 357 -24.79 7.41 5.93
CA ILE A 357 -25.60 8.54 5.47
C ILE A 357 -26.85 7.98 4.79
N GLY A 358 -28.03 8.25 5.38
CA GLY A 358 -29.25 7.55 4.99
C GLY A 358 -29.11 6.03 5.19
N ARG A 359 -29.29 5.27 4.10
CA ARG A 359 -29.16 3.80 4.09
C ARG A 359 -27.79 3.30 3.61
N GLU A 360 -26.93 4.21 3.18
CA GLU A 360 -25.68 3.89 2.52
C GLU A 360 -24.50 4.16 3.44
N GLU A 361 -23.44 3.38 3.26
CA GLU A 361 -22.21 3.51 4.02
C GLU A 361 -21.14 4.18 3.17
N TYR A 362 -20.35 5.02 3.81
CA TYR A 362 -19.30 5.79 3.15
C TYR A 362 -18.01 5.64 3.96
N SER A 363 -17.13 4.75 3.47
CA SER A 363 -15.77 4.62 3.98
C SER A 363 -14.88 5.75 3.45
N ALA A 364 -13.75 6.01 4.11
CA ALA A 364 -12.77 7.01 3.66
C ALA A 364 -12.25 6.66 2.25
N GLU A 365 -12.04 5.38 1.96
CA GLU A 365 -11.69 4.91 0.62
C GLU A 365 -12.79 5.21 -0.40
N ALA A 366 -14.05 4.90 -0.09
CA ALA A 366 -15.18 5.17 -0.97
C ALA A 366 -15.40 6.68 -1.18
N ILE A 367 -15.21 7.51 -0.15
CA ILE A 367 -15.34 8.96 -0.27
C ILE A 367 -14.24 9.53 -1.19
N LEU A 368 -12.98 9.16 -0.97
CA LEU A 368 -11.87 9.70 -1.76
C LEU A 368 -11.89 9.17 -3.20
N HIS A 369 -11.89 7.85 -3.36
CA HIS A 369 -11.68 7.22 -4.65
C HIS A 369 -13.01 7.01 -5.41
N GLY A 370 -14.08 6.67 -4.69
CA GLY A 370 -15.43 6.45 -5.22
C GLY A 370 -16.16 7.75 -5.56
N ILE A 371 -16.12 8.73 -4.66
CA ILE A 371 -16.90 9.97 -4.80
C ILE A 371 -16.06 11.10 -5.39
N LEU A 372 -15.02 11.58 -4.68
CA LEU A 372 -14.25 12.76 -5.06
C LEU A 372 -13.45 12.58 -6.36
N ARG A 373 -12.91 11.39 -6.59
CA ARG A 373 -12.14 11.04 -7.81
C ARG A 373 -13.00 10.40 -8.91
N GLY A 374 -14.33 10.45 -8.82
CA GLY A 374 -15.19 9.96 -9.90
C GLY A 374 -15.20 8.44 -10.06
N ASN A 375 -15.01 7.67 -8.98
CA ASN A 375 -14.91 6.22 -8.94
C ASN A 375 -13.69 5.65 -9.68
N ARG A 376 -12.51 6.22 -9.41
CA ARG A 376 -11.22 5.73 -9.91
C ARG A 376 -10.58 4.79 -8.89
N PRO A 377 -9.87 3.73 -9.31
CA PRO A 377 -9.12 2.85 -8.40
C PRO A 377 -8.16 3.63 -7.51
N ALA A 378 -7.97 3.15 -6.28
CA ALA A 378 -6.91 3.63 -5.41
C ALA A 378 -5.52 3.28 -6.00
N PRO A 379 -4.44 4.00 -5.65
CA PRO A 379 -3.11 3.71 -6.19
C PRO A 379 -2.70 2.25 -6.00
N GLY A 380 -2.27 1.59 -7.09
CA GLY A 380 -1.90 0.18 -7.10
C GLY A 380 -3.07 -0.82 -7.11
N TRP A 381 -4.32 -0.34 -7.12
CA TRP A 381 -5.54 -1.16 -7.29
C TRP A 381 -6.05 -1.11 -8.72
N LEU A 382 -6.62 -2.23 -9.17
CA LEU A 382 -7.17 -2.34 -10.53
C LEU A 382 -8.66 -2.03 -10.57
N LEU A 383 -9.39 -2.40 -9.51
CA LEU A 383 -10.82 -2.20 -9.39
C LEU A 383 -11.12 -0.89 -8.65
N PRO A 384 -12.16 -0.17 -9.08
CA PRO A 384 -12.67 0.96 -8.32
C PRO A 384 -13.39 0.50 -7.04
N PRO A 385 -13.49 1.35 -6.00
CA PRO A 385 -14.11 0.97 -4.73
C PRO A 385 -15.62 0.76 -4.81
N LEU A 386 -16.32 1.38 -5.78
CA LEU A 386 -17.75 1.18 -6.01
C LEU A 386 -17.95 0.27 -7.23
N PRO A 387 -18.49 -0.96 -7.05
CA PRO A 387 -18.73 -1.88 -8.15
C PRO A 387 -19.86 -1.41 -9.08
N PRO A 388 -19.98 -1.97 -10.29
CA PRO A 388 -21.10 -1.68 -11.18
C PRO A 388 -22.46 -1.93 -10.51
N GLY A 389 -23.37 -0.97 -10.61
CA GLY A 389 -24.70 -1.04 -10.00
C GLY A 389 -24.77 -0.58 -8.54
N ASP A 390 -23.65 -0.21 -7.92
CA ASP A 390 -23.64 0.39 -6.59
C ASP A 390 -24.45 1.70 -6.59
N PRO A 391 -25.44 1.86 -5.69
CA PRO A 391 -26.31 3.01 -5.69
C PRO A 391 -25.53 4.31 -5.45
N ARG A 392 -24.36 4.29 -4.78
CA ARG A 392 -23.56 5.50 -4.49
C ARG A 392 -22.89 6.10 -5.74
N LEU A 393 -22.89 5.40 -6.88
CA LEU A 393 -22.25 5.87 -8.12
C LEU A 393 -22.82 7.19 -8.65
N HIS A 394 -24.10 7.50 -8.42
CA HIS A 394 -24.69 8.80 -8.83
C HIS A 394 -24.15 9.99 -8.03
N ARG A 395 -23.51 9.72 -6.87
CA ARG A 395 -22.88 10.75 -6.03
C ARG A 395 -21.48 11.11 -6.50
N SER A 396 -20.85 10.30 -7.35
CA SER A 396 -19.49 10.54 -7.85
C SER A 396 -19.36 11.88 -8.59
N ILE A 397 -18.31 12.63 -8.27
CA ILE A 397 -18.03 13.93 -8.87
C ILE A 397 -17.27 13.72 -10.19
N ARG A 398 -17.86 14.19 -11.29
CA ARG A 398 -17.32 14.06 -12.65
C ARG A 398 -17.54 15.36 -13.44
N PRO A 399 -16.50 15.95 -14.07
CA PRO A 399 -15.09 15.59 -13.93
C PRO A 399 -14.58 15.84 -12.50
N SER A 400 -13.64 15.01 -12.04
CA SER A 400 -12.98 15.20 -10.74
C SER A 400 -11.95 16.32 -10.82
N ASP A 401 -11.83 17.12 -9.76
CA ASP A 401 -10.79 18.13 -9.64
C ASP A 401 -9.53 17.54 -8.99
N PRO A 402 -8.38 17.45 -9.68
CA PRO A 402 -7.16 16.86 -9.12
C PRO A 402 -6.63 17.57 -7.86
N ARG A 403 -7.00 18.85 -7.65
CA ARG A 403 -6.57 19.63 -6.47
C ARG A 403 -7.11 19.05 -5.17
N VAL A 404 -8.20 18.27 -5.21
CA VAL A 404 -8.77 17.64 -4.00
C VAL A 404 -7.76 16.73 -3.30
N LEU A 405 -6.84 16.09 -4.03
CA LEU A 405 -5.78 15.24 -3.49
C LEU A 405 -4.85 15.99 -2.52
N PHE A 406 -4.81 17.32 -2.62
CA PHE A 406 -3.98 18.21 -1.82
C PHE A 406 -4.75 18.94 -0.72
N ALA A 407 -6.05 18.67 -0.60
CA ALA A 407 -6.93 19.23 0.43
C ALA A 407 -7.57 18.14 1.32
N VAL A 408 -7.39 16.86 1.00
CA VAL A 408 -7.84 15.72 1.83
C VAL A 408 -6.76 15.26 2.80
N HIS A 409 -7.17 15.05 4.06
CA HIS A 409 -6.29 14.54 5.11
C HIS A 409 -6.30 13.01 5.15
N THR A 410 -5.13 12.38 5.09
CA THR A 410 -4.96 10.92 5.13
C THR A 410 -4.23 10.42 6.39
N ALA A 411 -4.02 11.28 7.39
CA ALA A 411 -3.35 10.91 8.64
C ALA A 411 -1.94 10.33 8.46
N THR A 412 -1.14 10.93 7.58
CA THR A 412 0.30 10.63 7.45
C THR A 412 1.12 11.91 7.58
N ALA A 413 2.39 11.79 7.89
CA ALA A 413 3.32 12.91 8.07
C ALA A 413 3.56 13.64 6.74
N SER A 414 3.56 12.91 5.62
CA SER A 414 3.66 13.50 4.29
C SER A 414 2.31 13.85 3.65
N SER A 415 1.17 13.67 4.34
CA SER A 415 -0.13 14.09 3.79
C SER A 415 -0.20 15.63 3.68
N PRO A 416 -1.08 16.16 2.81
CA PRO A 416 -1.38 17.57 2.83
C PRO A 416 -1.92 18.02 4.20
N PRO A 417 -1.62 19.25 4.65
CA PRO A 417 -2.19 19.81 5.86
C PRO A 417 -3.72 19.90 5.79
N ILE A 418 -4.38 19.85 6.95
CA ILE A 418 -5.84 20.01 7.01
C ILE A 418 -6.24 21.35 6.39
N THR A 419 -7.21 21.28 5.48
CA THR A 419 -7.80 22.44 4.82
C THR A 419 -9.30 22.36 5.00
N VAL A 420 -9.89 23.38 5.61
CA VAL A 420 -11.34 23.47 5.80
C VAL A 420 -11.92 24.12 4.56
N LEU A 421 -12.75 23.39 3.82
CA LEU A 421 -13.33 23.89 2.58
C LEU A 421 -14.75 24.41 2.80
N THR A 422 -15.11 25.48 2.09
CA THR A 422 -16.50 25.96 2.02
C THR A 422 -16.90 26.18 0.56
N PRO A 423 -18.20 26.10 0.20
CA PRO A 423 -18.64 26.29 -1.18
C PRO A 423 -18.24 27.67 -1.74
N ALA A 424 -18.29 28.71 -0.90
CA ALA A 424 -18.03 30.10 -1.29
C ALA A 424 -16.55 30.36 -1.66
N THR A 425 -15.61 29.59 -1.11
CA THR A 425 -14.16 29.80 -1.27
C THR A 425 -13.44 28.62 -1.90
N LEU A 426 -14.19 27.58 -2.35
CA LEU A 426 -13.63 26.29 -2.75
C LEU A 426 -12.48 26.41 -3.75
N GLU A 427 -12.66 27.17 -4.82
CA GLU A 427 -11.64 27.36 -5.87
C GLU A 427 -10.33 27.95 -5.35
N ALA A 428 -10.44 28.98 -4.49
CA ALA A 428 -9.30 29.64 -3.90
C ALA A 428 -8.60 28.72 -2.88
N ASP A 429 -9.37 28.01 -2.06
CA ASP A 429 -8.86 27.11 -1.02
C ASP A 429 -8.13 25.91 -1.61
N LEU A 430 -8.69 25.27 -2.64
CA LEU A 430 -8.05 24.15 -3.36
C LEU A 430 -6.72 24.58 -4.00
N SER A 431 -6.72 25.74 -4.67
CA SER A 431 -5.50 26.28 -5.30
C SER A 431 -4.45 26.65 -4.26
N SER A 432 -4.87 27.22 -3.13
CA SER A 432 -3.98 27.57 -2.01
C SER A 432 -3.38 26.32 -1.36
N ALA A 433 -4.19 25.28 -1.13
CA ALA A 433 -3.76 24.02 -0.54
C ALA A 433 -2.65 23.35 -1.38
N LEU A 434 -2.86 23.27 -2.70
CA LEU A 434 -1.87 22.75 -3.64
C LEU A 434 -0.58 23.59 -3.65
N ARG A 435 -0.67 24.93 -3.77
CA ARG A 435 0.50 25.82 -3.73
C ARG A 435 1.32 25.64 -2.46
N ARG A 436 0.67 25.61 -1.30
CA ARG A 436 1.32 25.40 0.00
C ARG A 436 2.04 24.06 0.05
N TYR A 437 1.41 23.00 -0.45
CA TYR A 437 2.00 21.68 -0.46
C TYR A 437 3.20 21.58 -1.42
N LEU A 438 3.09 22.13 -2.63
CA LEU A 438 4.21 22.23 -3.57
C LEU A 438 5.37 23.06 -3.00
N GLY A 439 5.10 24.20 -2.36
CA GLY A 439 6.15 25.00 -1.73
C GLY A 439 6.94 24.24 -0.65
N ARG A 440 6.30 23.30 0.05
CA ARG A 440 6.95 22.46 1.07
C ARG A 440 7.76 21.33 0.44
N GLU A 441 7.18 20.59 -0.49
CA GLU A 441 7.67 19.28 -0.95
C GLU A 441 8.38 19.32 -2.31
N ALA A 442 8.03 20.27 -3.18
CA ALA A 442 8.59 20.33 -4.53
C ALA A 442 9.94 21.05 -4.55
N ARG A 443 10.86 20.58 -5.39
CA ARG A 443 12.18 21.18 -5.62
C ARG A 443 12.48 21.20 -7.11
N LEU A 444 13.01 22.33 -7.59
CA LEU A 444 13.45 22.50 -8.97
C LEU A 444 14.96 22.63 -9.00
N ASP A 445 15.61 21.77 -9.77
CA ASP A 445 17.02 21.89 -10.14
C ASP A 445 17.09 22.23 -11.64
N LEU A 446 17.40 23.48 -11.95
CA LEU A 446 17.51 23.95 -13.33
C LEU A 446 18.78 23.48 -14.02
N ALA A 447 19.85 23.19 -13.27
CA ALA A 447 21.13 22.77 -13.85
C ALA A 447 21.02 21.33 -14.38
N GLU A 448 20.42 20.45 -13.58
CA GLU A 448 20.19 19.05 -13.95
C GLU A 448 18.86 18.83 -14.68
N ARG A 449 18.05 19.89 -14.85
CA ARG A 449 16.67 19.82 -15.36
C ARG A 449 15.84 18.77 -14.61
N LYS A 450 15.88 18.79 -13.28
CA LYS A 450 15.14 17.87 -12.41
C LYS A 450 14.03 18.58 -11.67
N LEU A 451 12.83 18.01 -11.70
CA LEU A 451 11.68 18.45 -10.92
C LEU A 451 11.30 17.37 -9.91
N THR A 452 11.69 17.57 -8.65
CA THR A 452 11.30 16.70 -7.55
C THR A 452 9.91 17.09 -7.07
N LEU A 453 8.96 16.16 -7.08
CA LEU A 453 7.56 16.38 -6.69
C LEU A 453 7.17 15.51 -5.49
N PRO A 454 6.14 15.90 -4.72
CA PRO A 454 5.54 14.98 -3.76
C PRO A 454 5.08 13.68 -4.43
N ARG A 455 5.22 12.56 -3.70
CA ARG A 455 4.92 11.22 -4.23
C ARG A 455 3.44 11.02 -4.62
N ILE A 456 2.54 11.89 -4.20
CA ILE A 456 1.15 11.93 -4.68
C ILE A 456 1.09 12.01 -6.22
N PHE A 457 1.98 12.77 -6.86
CA PHE A 457 2.05 12.86 -8.32
C PHE A 457 2.50 11.58 -9.02
N LYS A 458 3.16 10.66 -8.28
CA LYS A 458 3.52 9.33 -8.79
C LYS A 458 2.32 8.37 -8.73
N TRP A 459 1.55 8.47 -7.66
CA TRP A 459 0.48 7.50 -7.34
C TRP A 459 -0.85 7.79 -8.01
N PHE A 460 -1.08 9.05 -8.36
CA PHE A 460 -2.34 9.53 -8.90
C PHE A 460 -2.11 10.11 -10.29
N ASP A 461 -2.84 9.57 -11.27
CA ASP A 461 -2.84 10.06 -12.65
C ASP A 461 -3.86 11.20 -12.86
N ASP A 462 -4.54 11.64 -11.80
CA ASP A 462 -5.52 12.74 -11.83
C ASP A 462 -4.91 14.06 -12.32
N PRO A 463 -3.71 14.49 -11.87
CA PRO A 463 -3.09 15.73 -12.36
C PRO A 463 -2.52 15.63 -13.78
N GLY A 464 -2.35 14.41 -14.31
CA GLY A 464 -1.73 14.15 -15.60
C GLY A 464 -1.25 12.70 -15.72
N ARG A 465 -1.26 12.15 -16.94
CA ARG A 465 -0.79 10.76 -17.20
C ARG A 465 0.65 10.69 -17.64
N THR A 466 1.15 11.75 -18.26
CA THR A 466 2.52 11.84 -18.73
C THR A 466 3.33 12.81 -17.88
N ALA A 467 4.66 12.68 -17.92
CA ALA A 467 5.55 13.62 -17.25
C ALA A 467 5.30 15.07 -17.72
N HIS A 468 5.02 15.24 -19.01
CA HIS A 468 4.63 16.52 -19.61
C HIS A 468 3.36 17.08 -18.96
N ASP A 469 2.27 16.31 -18.90
CA ASP A 469 0.99 16.77 -18.32
C ASP A 469 1.16 17.19 -16.86
N VAL A 470 1.90 16.40 -16.08
CA VAL A 470 2.18 16.68 -14.68
C VAL A 470 2.99 17.96 -14.53
N ALA A 471 4.04 18.15 -15.34
CA ALA A 471 4.86 19.36 -15.32
C ALA A 471 4.03 20.61 -15.65
N VAL A 472 3.20 20.56 -16.70
CA VAL A 472 2.29 21.65 -17.09
C VAL A 472 1.28 21.95 -15.97
N PHE A 473 0.70 20.92 -15.35
CA PHE A 473 -0.21 21.08 -14.21
C PHE A 473 0.49 21.79 -13.04
N VAL A 474 1.67 21.31 -12.64
CA VAL A 474 2.45 21.89 -11.53
C VAL A 474 2.81 23.35 -11.79
N ALA A 475 3.20 23.70 -13.03
CA ALA A 475 3.53 25.07 -13.43
C ALA A 475 2.34 26.05 -13.30
N GLY A 476 1.10 25.57 -13.16
CA GLY A 476 -0.06 26.40 -12.82
C GLY A 476 -0.06 26.91 -11.37
N TYR A 477 0.75 26.29 -10.50
CA TYR A 477 0.70 26.47 -9.04
C TYR A 477 2.08 26.74 -8.41
N THR A 478 3.09 27.07 -9.20
CA THR A 478 4.40 27.54 -8.74
C THR A 478 4.52 29.06 -8.89
N ASP A 479 5.63 29.64 -8.41
CA ASP A 479 5.97 31.04 -8.70
C ASP A 479 6.18 31.26 -10.21
N ALA A 480 6.13 32.52 -10.63
CA ALA A 480 6.14 32.91 -12.05
C ALA A 480 7.43 32.50 -12.77
N ASP A 481 8.58 32.53 -12.10
CA ASP A 481 9.86 32.18 -12.70
C ASP A 481 9.94 30.66 -12.93
N THR A 482 9.62 29.87 -11.91
CA THR A 482 9.51 28.41 -12.04
C THR A 482 8.49 27.99 -13.09
N ALA A 483 7.32 28.65 -13.11
CA ALA A 483 6.25 28.34 -14.05
C ALA A 483 6.67 28.58 -15.50
N ARG A 484 7.39 29.67 -15.76
CA ARG A 484 7.91 30.00 -17.10
C ARG A 484 8.91 28.94 -17.57
N GLU A 485 9.89 28.61 -16.74
CA GLU A 485 10.91 27.60 -17.08
C GLU A 485 10.30 26.24 -17.42
N ILE A 486 9.31 25.80 -16.65
CA ILE A 486 8.60 24.54 -16.91
C ILE A 486 7.76 24.64 -18.19
N ARG A 487 7.06 25.76 -18.44
CA ARG A 487 6.17 25.89 -19.61
C ARG A 487 6.92 26.05 -20.93
N GLU A 488 8.10 26.64 -20.92
CA GLU A 488 8.91 26.80 -22.13
C GLU A 488 9.46 25.46 -22.64
N HIS A 489 9.83 24.55 -21.73
CA HIS A 489 10.41 23.25 -22.07
C HIS A 489 9.95 22.10 -21.12
N PRO A 490 8.66 21.78 -21.05
CA PRO A 490 8.13 20.81 -20.07
C PRO A 490 8.69 19.40 -20.25
N GLU A 491 8.97 18.99 -21.49
CA GLU A 491 9.61 17.73 -21.84
C GLU A 491 11.09 17.63 -21.45
N SER A 492 11.73 18.76 -21.14
CA SER A 492 13.14 18.77 -20.74
C SER A 492 13.37 18.33 -19.29
N PHE A 493 12.32 18.28 -18.47
CA PHE A 493 12.43 17.99 -17.05
C PHE A 493 12.29 16.49 -16.74
N GLN A 494 13.28 15.93 -16.06
CA GLN A 494 13.16 14.62 -15.43
C GLN A 494 12.36 14.75 -14.12
N LEU A 495 11.26 14.00 -14.01
CA LEU A 495 10.48 13.94 -12.78
C LEU A 495 11.14 12.98 -11.79
N GLU A 496 11.38 13.48 -10.58
CA GLU A 496 11.75 12.68 -9.42
C GLU A 496 10.67 12.83 -8.34
N TYR A 497 10.56 11.85 -7.45
CA TYR A 497 9.53 11.86 -6.41
C TYR A 497 10.16 11.77 -5.02
N ALA A 498 9.78 12.73 -4.17
CA ALA A 498 10.20 12.78 -2.78
C ALA A 498 9.83 11.49 -2.02
N GLN A 499 10.51 11.25 -0.90
CA GLN A 499 10.10 10.21 0.04
C GLN A 499 8.72 10.55 0.63
N TYR A 500 7.97 9.53 1.01
CA TYR A 500 6.68 9.69 1.68
C TYR A 500 6.72 8.97 3.02
N ASP A 501 6.54 9.74 4.08
CA ASP A 501 6.56 9.29 5.46
C ASP A 501 5.15 8.90 5.90
N TRP A 502 4.95 7.59 6.10
CA TRP A 502 3.66 7.00 6.47
C TRP A 502 3.32 7.12 7.96
N ARG A 503 4.19 7.71 8.79
CA ARG A 503 3.91 7.90 10.22
C ARG A 503 2.80 8.90 10.45
N LEU A 504 2.11 8.85 11.60
CA LEU A 504 1.05 9.80 11.95
C LEU A 504 1.55 11.23 12.15
N THR A 505 2.78 11.38 12.64
CA THR A 505 3.42 12.66 12.97
C THR A 505 4.83 12.68 12.39
N PRO A 506 5.29 13.80 11.81
CA PRO A 506 6.66 13.94 11.32
C PRO A 506 7.69 13.65 12.43
N ARG A 507 8.88 13.16 12.05
CA ARG A 507 10.03 13.12 12.97
C ARG A 507 10.39 14.55 13.37
N ARG A 508 10.44 14.83 14.67
CA ARG A 508 11.12 16.02 15.18
C ARG A 508 12.57 15.97 14.67
N ARG A 509 12.94 16.98 13.88
CA ARG A 509 14.30 17.15 13.36
C ARG A 509 15.28 17.50 14.48
#